data_AF-A0A4R0K4M7-F1
#
_entry.id   AF-A0A4R0K4M7-F1
#
_cell.length_a   1.000
_cell.length_b   1.000
_cell.length_c   1.000
_cell.angle_alpha   90.00
_cell.angle_beta   90.00
_cell.angle_gamma   90.00
#
_symmetry.space_group_name_H-M   'P 1'
#
loop_
_entity.id
_entity.type
_entity.pdbx_description
1 polymer ?
#
loop_
_entity_poly.entity_id
_entity_poly.type
_entity_poly.pdbx_seq_one_letter_code
_entity_poly.pdbx_strand_id
1 'polypeptide(L)'
;MTTSLQQEIERWEAQLDTIAETNVAENWFLEERRLAEASRTITAFRVRILPSLTNARPYEAIVGDEIVHRIDRLQDLRDDLLRTVHPDTCRQEISETLAELHALARLALRFERTADAVR
;
A
#
# COMPACT_ATOMS: atom_id res chain seq x y z
N MET A 1 1.42 10.12 -21.41
CA MET A 1 1.75 8.67 -21.34
C MET A 1 1.68 8.27 -19.89
N THR A 2 1.01 7.16 -19.56
CA THR A 2 0.97 6.65 -18.17
C THR A 2 2.27 5.93 -17.88
N THR A 3 2.94 6.27 -16.78
CA THR A 3 4.17 5.61 -16.36
C THR A 3 3.88 4.23 -15.79
N SER A 4 4.88 3.34 -15.79
CA SER A 4 4.74 2.01 -15.18
C SER A 4 4.36 2.12 -13.69
N LEU A 5 4.92 3.11 -12.98
CA LEU A 5 4.62 3.37 -11.58
C LEU A 5 3.15 3.78 -11.38
N GLN A 6 2.64 4.71 -12.20
CA GLN A 6 1.25 5.13 -12.15
C GLN A 6 0.28 3.97 -12.38
N GLN A 7 0.56 3.11 -13.37
CA GLN A 7 -0.28 1.93 -13.64
C GLN A 7 -0.31 0.93 -12.48
N GLU A 8 0.83 0.69 -11.82
CA GLU A 8 0.89 -0.24 -10.68
C GLU A 8 0.17 0.32 -9.45
N ILE A 9 0.26 1.63 -9.21
CA ILE A 9 -0.47 2.29 -8.11
C ILE A 9 -1.98 2.28 -8.39
N GLU A 10 -2.43 2.68 -9.58
CA GLU A 10 -3.86 2.65 -9.95
C GLU A 10 -4.44 1.23 -9.85
N ARG A 11 -3.68 0.22 -10.27
CA ARG A 11 -4.08 -1.18 -10.13
C ARG A 11 -4.22 -1.59 -8.67
N TRP A 12 -3.29 -1.19 -7.81
CA TRP A 12 -3.37 -1.47 -6.38
C TRP A 12 -4.57 -0.78 -5.72
N GLU A 13 -4.81 0.50 -6.01
CA GLU A 13 -5.99 1.22 -5.49
C GLU A 13 -7.29 0.51 -5.90
N ALA A 14 -7.42 0.13 -7.17
CA ALA A 14 -8.59 -0.61 -7.67
C ALA A 14 -8.78 -2.00 -7.02
N GLN A 15 -7.67 -2.67 -6.65
CA GLN A 15 -7.73 -3.93 -5.91
C GLN A 15 -8.28 -3.73 -4.49
N LEU A 16 -7.94 -2.62 -3.82
CA LEU A 16 -8.48 -2.31 -2.50
C LEU A 16 -9.97 -1.96 -2.57
N ASP A 17 -10.39 -1.21 -3.59
CA ASP A 17 -11.81 -0.95 -3.83
C ASP A 17 -12.59 -2.25 -4.05
N THR A 18 -12.04 -3.16 -4.85
CA THR A 18 -12.65 -4.49 -5.06
C THR A 18 -12.81 -5.26 -3.74
N ILE A 19 -11.79 -5.24 -2.86
CA ILE A 19 -11.88 -5.90 -1.54
C ILE A 19 -12.98 -5.26 -0.68
N ALA A 20 -13.10 -3.93 -0.71
CA ALA A 20 -14.13 -3.22 0.04
C ALA A 20 -15.54 -3.57 -0.47
N GLU A 21 -15.72 -3.68 -1.78
CA GLU A 21 -16.98 -4.09 -2.40
C GLU A 21 -17.33 -5.55 -2.06
N THR A 22 -16.37 -6.48 -2.15
CA THR A 22 -16.57 -7.88 -1.77
C THR A 22 -16.91 -8.02 -0.29
N ASN A 23 -16.25 -7.27 0.60
CA ASN A 23 -16.55 -7.27 2.03
C ASN A 23 -18.03 -6.94 2.31
N VAL A 24 -18.58 -5.94 1.61
CA VAL A 24 -20.00 -5.57 1.73
C VAL A 24 -20.91 -6.64 1.14
N ALA A 25 -20.57 -7.19 -0.03
CA ALA A 25 -21.39 -8.18 -0.71
C ALA A 25 -21.45 -9.52 0.03
N GLU A 26 -20.34 -9.94 0.64
CA GLU A 26 -20.18 -11.25 1.27
C GLU A 26 -20.29 -11.21 2.81
N ASN A 27 -20.57 -10.04 3.40
CA ASN A 27 -20.67 -9.83 4.85
C ASN A 27 -19.43 -10.32 5.64
N TRP A 28 -18.24 -10.10 5.09
CA TRP A 28 -16.99 -10.45 5.76
C TRP A 28 -16.87 -9.69 7.09
N PHE A 29 -16.27 -10.35 8.08
CA PHE A 29 -15.84 -9.69 9.30
C PHE A 29 -14.77 -8.63 8.96
N LEU A 30 -14.72 -7.57 9.77
CA LEU A 30 -13.73 -6.49 9.59
C LEU A 30 -12.29 -7.04 9.58
N GLU A 31 -12.04 -8.09 10.34
CA GLU A 31 -10.74 -8.77 10.42
C GLU A 31 -10.33 -9.40 9.08
N GLU A 32 -11.24 -10.13 8.45
CA GLU A 32 -11.01 -10.76 7.14
C GLU A 32 -10.71 -9.72 6.07
N ARG A 33 -11.45 -8.59 6.10
CA ARG A 33 -11.16 -7.45 5.23
C ARG A 33 -9.76 -6.89 5.47
N ARG A 34 -9.38 -6.63 6.71
CA ARG A 34 -8.07 -6.05 7.05
C ARG A 34 -6.92 -6.99 6.68
N LEU A 35 -7.09 -8.30 6.87
CA LEU A 35 -6.14 -9.32 6.41
C LEU A 35 -5.98 -9.30 4.88
N ALA A 36 -7.10 -9.22 4.15
CA ALA A 36 -7.08 -9.17 2.69
C ALA A 36 -6.40 -7.90 2.17
N GLU A 37 -6.78 -6.73 2.67
CA GLU A 37 -6.19 -5.43 2.30
C GLU A 37 -4.68 -5.40 2.60
N ALA A 38 -4.26 -5.85 3.79
CA ALA A 38 -2.85 -5.89 4.17
C ALA A 38 -2.06 -6.83 3.25
N SER A 39 -2.54 -8.04 3.01
CA SER A 39 -1.89 -9.04 2.17
C SER A 39 -1.73 -8.57 0.72
N ARG A 40 -2.77 -7.94 0.17
CA ARG A 40 -2.74 -7.40 -1.20
C ARG A 40 -1.80 -6.21 -1.30
N THR A 41 -1.81 -5.33 -0.32
CA THR A 41 -0.91 -4.16 -0.29
C THR A 41 0.55 -4.59 -0.19
N ILE A 42 0.91 -5.49 0.73
CA ILE A 42 2.29 -5.99 0.85
C ILE A 42 2.78 -6.59 -0.47
N THR A 43 1.94 -7.40 -1.12
CA THR A 43 2.28 -8.03 -2.41
C THR A 43 2.46 -7.00 -3.51
N ALA A 44 1.52 -6.06 -3.65
CA ALA A 44 1.57 -5.01 -4.68
C ALA A 44 2.82 -4.15 -4.53
N PHE A 45 3.11 -3.71 -3.30
CA PHE A 45 4.23 -2.82 -3.05
C PHE A 45 5.58 -3.51 -3.26
N ARG A 46 5.80 -4.68 -2.66
CA ARG A 46 7.10 -5.37 -2.74
C ARG A 46 7.42 -5.86 -4.14
N VAL A 47 6.41 -6.36 -4.86
CA VAL A 47 6.64 -7.03 -6.16
C VAL A 47 6.59 -6.04 -7.32
N ARG A 48 5.85 -4.93 -7.21
CA ARG A 48 5.53 -4.08 -8.37
C ARG A 48 5.88 -2.60 -8.17
N ILE A 49 5.42 -2.00 -7.07
CA ILE A 49 5.56 -0.54 -6.86
C ILE A 49 7.01 -0.18 -6.49
N LEU A 50 7.61 -0.83 -5.47
CA LEU A 50 8.98 -0.54 -5.06
C LEU A 50 10.01 -0.74 -6.19
N PRO A 51 9.98 -1.85 -6.96
CA PRO A 51 10.86 -2.00 -8.13
C PRO A 51 10.70 -0.88 -9.17
N SER A 52 9.48 -0.35 -9.32
CA SER A 52 9.20 0.77 -10.22
C SER A 52 9.76 2.10 -9.69
N LEU A 53 9.86 2.26 -8.36
CA LEU A 53 10.43 3.44 -7.70
C LEU A 53 11.98 3.46 -7.69
N THR A 54 12.63 2.30 -7.59
CA THR A 54 14.10 2.20 -7.45
C THR A 54 14.91 2.70 -8.66
N ASN A 55 14.26 3.08 -9.76
CA ASN A 55 14.92 3.61 -10.96
C ASN A 55 15.11 5.13 -10.96
N ALA A 56 14.96 5.79 -9.80
CA ALA A 56 14.60 7.20 -9.79
C ALA A 56 15.40 8.08 -8.79
N ARG A 57 15.13 9.40 -8.81
CA ARG A 57 15.99 10.47 -8.26
C ARG A 57 16.13 10.42 -6.72
N PRO A 58 17.08 11.14 -6.08
CA PRO A 58 17.35 11.06 -4.64
C PRO A 58 16.15 11.33 -3.70
N TYR A 59 15.15 12.13 -4.10
CA TYR A 59 13.92 12.31 -3.31
C TYR A 59 13.02 11.06 -3.32
N GLU A 60 13.13 10.22 -4.34
CA GLU A 60 12.41 8.95 -4.48
C GLU A 60 13.03 7.85 -3.61
N ALA A 61 14.31 7.98 -3.27
CA ALA A 61 14.95 7.13 -2.25
C ALA A 61 14.34 7.36 -0.86
N ILE A 62 14.13 8.62 -0.45
CA ILE A 62 13.51 8.95 0.85
C ILE A 62 12.08 8.41 0.92
N VAL A 63 11.29 8.64 -0.15
CA VAL A 63 9.91 8.11 -0.22
C VAL A 63 9.92 6.58 -0.28
N GLY A 64 10.86 5.97 -0.99
CA GLY A 64 11.04 4.53 -1.07
C GLY A 64 11.35 3.90 0.28
N ASP A 65 12.28 4.48 1.05
CA ASP A 65 12.65 4.01 2.39
C ASP A 65 11.46 4.10 3.36
N GLU A 66 10.71 5.19 3.32
CA GLU A 66 9.52 5.36 4.14
C GLU A 66 8.42 4.36 3.76
N ILE A 67 8.23 4.11 2.46
CA ILE A 67 7.32 3.08 1.96
C ILE A 67 7.74 1.70 2.47
N VAL A 68 9.03 1.35 2.40
CA VAL A 68 9.56 0.08 2.93
C VAL A 68 9.24 -0.06 4.41
N HIS A 69 9.52 0.98 5.19
CA HIS A 69 9.26 0.97 6.63
C HIS A 69 7.77 0.76 6.96
N ARG A 70 6.85 1.35 6.19
CA ARG A 70 5.41 1.13 6.35
C ARG A 70 4.93 -0.24 5.89
N ILE A 71 5.53 -0.81 4.85
CA ILE A 71 5.23 -2.19 4.42
C ILE A 71 5.64 -3.19 5.48
N ASP A 72 6.82 -3.00 6.09
CA ASP A 72 7.31 -3.90 7.14
C ASP A 72 6.41 -3.83 8.37
N ARG A 73 6.01 -2.63 8.79
CA ARG A 73 4.98 -2.47 9.84
C ARG A 73 3.66 -3.15 9.47
N LEU A 74 3.19 -2.99 8.23
CA LEU A 74 1.95 -3.62 7.77
C LEU A 74 2.06 -5.15 7.78
N GLN A 75 3.24 -5.70 7.49
CA GLN A 75 3.48 -7.13 7.61
C GLN A 75 3.38 -7.59 9.06
N ASP A 76 4.03 -6.89 9.99
CA ASP A 76 3.97 -7.25 11.41
C ASP A 76 2.52 -7.22 11.92
N LEU A 77 1.76 -6.18 11.57
CA LEU A 77 0.35 -6.06 11.93
C LEU A 77 -0.52 -7.16 11.31
N ARG A 78 -0.28 -7.52 10.04
CA ARG A 78 -0.98 -8.66 9.41
C ARG A 78 -0.67 -9.96 10.14
N ASP A 79 0.59 -10.18 10.46
CA ASP A 79 1.05 -11.40 11.13
C ASP A 79 0.52 -11.46 12.58
N ASP A 80 0.36 -10.31 13.24
CA ASP A 80 -0.36 -10.19 14.51
C ASP A 80 -1.84 -10.54 14.37
N LEU A 81 -2.52 -10.01 13.35
CA LEU A 81 -3.94 -10.28 13.11
C LEU A 81 -4.23 -11.76 12.79
N LEU A 82 -3.25 -12.51 12.28
CA LEU A 82 -3.34 -13.96 12.10
C LEU A 82 -3.21 -14.76 13.41
N ARG A 83 -2.75 -14.14 14.50
CA ARG A 83 -2.62 -14.80 15.81
C ARG A 83 -3.98 -14.91 16.48
N THR A 84 -4.17 -16.02 17.19
CA THR A 84 -5.38 -16.29 17.99
C THR A 84 -5.65 -15.22 19.05
N VAL A 85 -4.58 -14.57 19.55
CA VAL A 85 -4.68 -13.44 20.46
C VAL A 85 -3.88 -12.30 19.85
N HIS A 86 -4.56 -11.20 19.55
CA HIS A 86 -3.97 -10.00 18.96
C HIS A 86 -4.50 -8.75 19.68
N PRO A 87 -3.77 -7.62 19.65
CA PRO A 87 -4.23 -6.38 20.26
C PRO A 87 -5.52 -5.86 19.59
N ASP A 88 -6.45 -5.31 20.38
CA ASP A 88 -7.70 -4.73 19.85
C ASP A 88 -7.46 -3.59 18.84
N THR A 89 -6.29 -2.95 18.91
CA THR A 89 -5.87 -1.86 18.02
C THR A 89 -5.40 -2.34 16.66
N CYS A 90 -5.10 -3.64 16.49
CA CYS A 90 -4.43 -4.17 15.29
C CYS A 90 -5.20 -3.83 13.99
N ARG A 91 -6.53 -3.93 14.01
CA ARG A 91 -7.39 -3.57 12.86
C ARG A 91 -7.33 -2.09 12.50
N GLN A 92 -7.24 -1.23 13.50
CA GLN A 92 -7.15 0.22 13.32
C GLN A 92 -5.77 0.60 12.78
N GLU A 93 -4.71 0.03 13.35
CA GLU A 93 -3.33 0.28 12.92
C GLU A 93 -3.07 -0.19 11.48
N ILE A 94 -3.70 -1.30 11.05
CA ILE A 94 -3.68 -1.71 9.64
C ILE A 94 -4.32 -0.63 8.77
N SER A 95 -5.50 -0.13 9.14
CA SER A 95 -6.20 0.90 8.38
C SER A 95 -5.38 2.19 8.25
N GLU A 96 -4.72 2.61 9.33
CA GLU A 96 -3.85 3.78 9.35
C GLU A 96 -2.62 3.58 8.47
N THR A 97 -1.96 2.43 8.61
CA THR A 97 -0.78 2.10 7.80
C THR A 97 -1.12 2.04 6.30
N LEU A 98 -2.31 1.52 5.94
CA LEU A 98 -2.80 1.55 4.55
C LEU A 98 -3.00 2.99 4.05
N ALA A 99 -3.60 3.86 4.86
CA ALA A 99 -3.80 5.27 4.50
C ALA A 99 -2.47 6.02 4.31
N GLU A 100 -1.48 5.75 5.16
CA GLU A 100 -0.12 6.28 5.01
C GLU A 100 0.54 5.80 3.72
N LEU A 101 0.41 4.52 3.38
CA LEU A 101 0.91 3.97 2.11
C LEU A 101 0.22 4.61 0.89
N HIS A 102 -1.08 4.89 0.95
CA HIS A 102 -1.77 5.65 -0.12
C HIS A 102 -1.19 7.05 -0.27
N ALA A 103 -0.98 7.76 0.85
CA ALA A 103 -0.42 9.10 0.82
C ALA A 103 0.99 9.12 0.21
N LEU A 104 1.84 8.17 0.60
CA LEU A 104 3.20 8.03 0.06
C LEU A 104 3.21 7.64 -1.42
N ALA A 105 2.35 6.73 -1.85
CA ALA A 105 2.21 6.35 -3.25
C ALA A 105 1.82 7.56 -4.12
N ARG A 106 0.84 8.37 -3.67
CA ARG A 106 0.45 9.60 -4.37
C ARG A 106 1.56 10.65 -4.38
N LEU A 107 2.33 10.75 -3.30
CA LEU A 107 3.49 11.64 -3.24
C LEU A 107 4.56 11.22 -4.26
N ALA A 108 4.84 9.93 -4.39
CA ALA A 108 5.76 9.41 -5.39
C ALA A 108 5.33 9.77 -6.82
N LEU A 109 4.04 9.62 -7.15
CA LEU A 109 3.50 10.03 -8.46
C LEU A 109 3.62 11.53 -8.72
N ARG A 110 3.46 12.36 -7.68
CA ARG A 110 3.64 13.81 -7.82
C ARG A 110 5.08 14.16 -8.15
N PHE A 111 6.03 13.48 -7.54
CA PHE A 111 7.45 13.68 -7.82
C PHE A 111 7.85 13.23 -9.23
N GLU A 112 7.35 12.08 -9.70
CA GLU A 112 7.56 11.61 -11.07
C GLU A 112 7.05 12.63 -12.11
N ARG A 113 5.81 13.12 -11.94
CA ARG A 113 5.23 14.14 -12.83
C ARG A 113 6.01 15.46 -12.82
N THR A 114 6.52 15.87 -11.67
CA THR A 114 7.34 17.09 -11.55
C THR A 114 8.69 16.90 -12.25
N ALA A 115 9.26 15.70 -12.18
CA ALA A 115 10.52 15.37 -12.87
C ALA A 115 10.38 15.39 -14.39
N ASP A 116 9.23 14.94 -14.91
CA ASP A 116 8.91 14.95 -16.35
C ASP A 116 8.64 16.37 -16.87
N ALA A 117 8.02 17.25 -16.08
CA ALA A 117 7.73 18.63 -16.49
C ALA A 117 8.97 19.53 -16.61
N VAL A 118 10.11 19.09 -16.07
CA VAL A 118 11.39 19.83 -16.08
C VAL A 118 12.37 19.28 -17.12
N ARG A 119 12.00 18.23 -17.86
CA ARG A 119 12.74 17.72 -19.02
C ARG A 119 12.26 18.36 -20.32
#